data_AF-A0A9C9X1B5-F1
#
_entry.id   AF-A0A9C9X1B5-F1
#
_cell.length_a   1.000
_cell.length_b   1.000
_cell.length_c   1.000
_cell.angle_alpha   90.00
_cell.angle_beta   90.00
_cell.angle_gamma   90.00
#
_symmetry.space_group_name_H-M   'P 1'
#
loop_
_entity.id
_entity.type
_entity.pdbx_description
1 polymer ?
#
loop_
_entity_poly.entity_id
_entity_poly.type
_entity_poly.pdbx_seq_one_letter_code
_entity_poly.pdbx_strand_id
1 'polypeptide(L)'
;MAEVQINSFADIDYDRVDVATDILVLPSGDKFRFSDQVCHNCWAGGTVVESVEGEKKHFYCLLCQNWLQWRQFTNDFIPPVGDQIKFLLPEKWNQSEISEWFAEYREARLAQENVKERILQFGK
;
A
#
# COMPACT_ATOMS: atom_id res chain seq x y z
N MET A 1 3.12 23.19 4.83
CA MET A 1 2.58 22.16 5.75
C MET A 1 1.52 22.82 6.60
N ALA A 2 0.26 22.75 6.17
CA ALA A 2 -0.88 23.16 6.97
C ALA A 2 -1.48 21.94 7.68
N GLU A 3 -2.15 22.17 8.81
CA GLU A 3 -3.00 21.15 9.44
C GLU A 3 -4.45 21.37 9.02
N VAL A 4 -5.06 20.34 8.43
CA VAL A 4 -6.43 20.34 7.93
C VAL A 4 -7.27 19.42 8.83
N GLN A 5 -8.26 20.01 9.49
CA GLN A 5 -9.19 19.26 10.33
C GLN A 5 -10.19 18.50 9.46
N ILE A 6 -10.32 17.20 9.69
CA ILE A 6 -11.28 16.32 9.00
C ILE A 6 -12.13 15.57 10.03
N ASN A 7 -13.38 15.27 9.69
CA ASN A 7 -14.26 14.47 10.57
C ASN A 7 -13.95 12.98 10.44
N SER A 8 -13.68 12.53 9.22
CA SER A 8 -13.30 11.17 8.87
C SER A 8 -12.49 11.16 7.58
N PHE A 9 -11.81 10.04 7.30
CA PHE A 9 -11.10 9.85 6.04
C PHE A 9 -12.01 9.80 4.80
N ALA A 10 -13.31 9.53 4.97
CA ALA A 10 -14.27 9.52 3.87
C ALA A 10 -14.69 10.93 3.44
N ASP A 11 -14.47 11.93 4.29
CA ASP A 11 -14.94 13.31 4.09
C ASP A 11 -13.83 14.26 3.62
N ILE A 12 -12.72 13.72 3.11
CA ILE A 12 -11.61 14.53 2.62
C ILE A 12 -12.08 15.34 1.39
N ASP A 13 -12.05 16.67 1.52
CA ASP A 13 -12.24 17.59 0.41
C ASP A 13 -10.90 17.81 -0.31
N TYR A 14 -10.70 17.09 -1.40
CA TYR A 14 -9.45 17.12 -2.18
C TYR A 14 -9.16 18.47 -2.84
N ASP A 15 -10.16 19.35 -2.99
CA ASP A 15 -9.94 20.71 -3.52
C ASP A 15 -9.27 21.63 -2.47
N ARG A 16 -9.25 21.20 -1.19
CA ARG A 16 -8.74 21.98 -0.05
C ARG A 16 -7.53 21.35 0.63
N VAL A 17 -7.04 20.22 0.12
CA VAL A 17 -5.93 19.48 0.69
C VAL A 17 -4.81 19.39 -0.32
N ASP A 18 -3.63 19.90 0.04
CA ASP A 18 -2.40 19.60 -0.67
C ASP A 18 -1.87 18.25 -0.20
N VAL A 19 -2.13 17.21 -1.00
CA VAL A 19 -1.69 15.83 -0.74
C VAL A 19 -0.18 15.70 -0.55
N ALA A 20 0.63 16.63 -1.07
CA ALA A 20 2.08 16.54 -0.94
C ALA A 20 2.60 17.04 0.42
N THR A 21 1.89 17.96 1.08
CA THR A 21 2.45 18.69 2.23
C THR A 21 1.54 18.84 3.45
N ASP A 22 0.23 18.62 3.30
CA ASP A 22 -0.72 18.84 4.39
C ASP A 22 -0.82 17.65 5.35
N ILE A 23 -1.15 17.98 6.60
CA ILE A 23 -1.42 17.03 7.68
C ILE A 23 -2.92 17.02 7.93
N LEU A 24 -3.54 15.86 7.81
CA LEU A 24 -4.92 15.60 8.18
C LEU A 24 -5.01 15.35 9.68
N VAL A 25 -5.93 16.02 10.37
CA VAL A 25 -6.14 15.86 11.81
C VAL A 25 -7.56 15.34 12.04
N LEU A 26 -7.66 14.16 12.66
CA LEU A 26 -8.94 13.55 13.05
C LEU A 26 -9.50 14.19 14.33
N PRO A 27 -10.79 14.01 14.66
CA PRO A 27 -11.39 14.56 15.87
C PRO A 27 -10.78 14.03 17.17
N SER A 28 -10.14 12.85 17.13
CA SER A 28 -9.36 12.28 18.23
C SER A 28 -8.06 13.04 18.51
N GLY A 29 -7.62 13.91 17.60
CA GLY A 29 -6.32 14.57 17.59
C GLY A 29 -5.25 13.80 16.82
N ASP A 30 -5.56 12.61 16.32
CA ASP A 30 -4.59 11.81 15.56
C ASP A 30 -4.24 12.49 14.23
N LYS A 31 -2.93 12.55 13.94
CA LYS A 31 -2.39 13.25 12.76
C LYS A 31 -1.92 12.26 11.70
N PHE A 32 -2.34 12.51 10.47
CA PHE A 32 -2.02 11.70 9.30
C PHE A 32 -1.50 12.56 8.16
N ARG A 33 -0.71 11.96 7.28
CA ARG A 33 -0.30 12.58 6.01
C ARG A 33 -0.43 11.56 4.89
N PHE A 34 -0.53 12.02 3.64
CA PHE A 34 -0.44 11.10 2.52
C PHE A 34 0.94 10.43 2.48
N SER A 35 0.92 9.13 2.22
CA SER A 35 2.09 8.26 2.20
C SER A 35 2.53 8.02 0.76
N ASP A 36 3.82 7.80 0.57
CA ASP A 36 4.41 7.31 -0.67
C ASP A 36 4.15 5.80 -0.90
N GLN A 37 3.57 5.13 0.10
CA GLN A 37 3.29 3.71 0.05
C GLN A 37 2.06 3.38 -0.79
N VAL A 38 2.05 2.15 -1.31
CA VAL A 38 0.96 1.60 -2.13
C VAL A 38 0.14 0.62 -1.30
N CYS A 39 -1.18 0.68 -1.42
CA CYS A 39 -2.04 -0.38 -0.91
C CYS A 39 -2.00 -1.56 -1.89
N HIS A 40 -1.40 -2.69 -1.47
CA HIS A 40 -1.16 -3.82 -2.37
C HIS A 40 -2.42 -4.68 -2.63
N ASN A 41 -3.51 -4.41 -1.90
CA ASN A 41 -4.81 -4.98 -2.21
C ASN A 41 -5.45 -4.35 -3.46
N CYS A 42 -5.46 -3.02 -3.55
CA CYS A 42 -6.05 -2.31 -4.69
C CYS A 42 -5.03 -1.80 -5.72
N TRP A 43 -3.73 -2.03 -5.49
CA TRP A 43 -2.61 -1.58 -6.32
C TRP A 43 -2.61 -0.07 -6.61
N ALA A 44 -3.20 0.74 -5.71
CA ALA A 44 -3.31 2.18 -5.86
C ALA A 44 -2.28 2.91 -4.99
N GLY A 45 -1.46 3.75 -5.63
CA GLY A 45 -0.61 4.74 -4.96
C GLY A 45 -1.35 6.04 -4.71
N GLY A 46 -0.88 6.86 -3.78
CA GLY A 46 -1.49 8.15 -3.44
C GLY A 46 -2.83 8.06 -2.69
N THR A 47 -3.29 6.85 -2.38
CA THR A 47 -4.53 6.60 -1.62
C THR A 47 -4.25 6.13 -0.19
N VAL A 48 -2.98 6.06 0.21
CA VAL A 48 -2.58 5.63 1.55
C VAL A 48 -2.23 6.86 2.38
N VAL A 49 -2.76 6.93 3.59
CA VAL A 49 -2.31 7.88 4.61
C VAL A 49 -1.55 7.15 5.70
N GLU A 50 -0.54 7.80 6.27
CA GLU A 50 0.27 7.29 7.37
C GLU A 50 0.22 8.21 8.58
N SER A 51 0.31 7.65 9.79
CA SER A 51 0.38 8.44 11.02
C SER A 51 1.69 9.25 11.07
N VAL A 52 1.58 10.49 11.53
CA VAL A 52 2.72 11.41 11.66
C VAL A 52 3.50 11.18 12.96
N GLU A 53 2.80 10.73 14.01
CA GLU A 53 3.35 10.57 15.36
C GLU A 53 3.37 9.09 15.79
N GLY A 54 4.28 8.75 16.71
CA GLY A 54 4.47 7.41 17.27
C GLY A 54 5.70 6.64 16.74
N GLU A 55 6.22 5.71 17.55
CA GLU A 55 7.33 4.83 17.15
C GLU A 55 6.94 3.85 16.04
N LYS A 56 5.65 3.48 15.98
CA LYS A 56 5.09 2.59 14.96
C LYS A 56 4.12 3.37 14.09
N LYS A 57 4.45 3.45 12.79
CA LYS A 57 3.55 4.05 11.79
C LYS A 57 2.32 3.17 11.59
N HIS A 58 1.16 3.81 11.57
CA HIS A 58 -0.11 3.23 11.15
C HIS A 58 -0.45 3.67 9.73
N PHE A 59 -1.00 2.76 8.92
CA PHE A 59 -1.33 3.03 7.52
C PHE A 59 -2.80 2.76 7.26
N TYR A 60 -3.46 3.62 6.50
CA TYR A 60 -4.86 3.47 6.12
C TYR A 60 -5.02 3.72 4.62
N CYS A 61 -5.74 2.85 3.92
CA CYS A 61 -6.10 3.07 2.52
C CYS A 61 -7.46 3.75 2.43
N LEU A 62 -7.49 4.96 1.86
CA LEU A 62 -8.70 5.73 1.59
C LEU A 62 -9.62 5.03 0.58
N LEU A 63 -9.05 4.33 -0.42
CA LEU A 63 -9.82 3.64 -1.45
C LEU A 63 -10.46 2.34 -0.92
N CYS A 64 -9.66 1.50 -0.24
CA CYS A 64 -10.16 0.25 0.34
C CYS A 64 -10.92 0.45 1.65
N GLN A 65 -10.81 1.63 2.25
CA GLN A 65 -11.32 1.97 3.58
C GLN A 65 -10.90 0.97 4.67
N ASN A 66 -9.62 0.56 4.65
CA ASN A 66 -9.08 -0.41 5.60
C ASN A 66 -7.74 0.07 6.15
N TRP A 67 -7.52 -0.24 7.43
CA TRP A 67 -6.19 -0.24 8.03
C TRP A 67 -5.32 -1.28 7.34
N LEU A 68 -4.05 -0.95 7.17
CA LEU A 68 -3.06 -1.77 6.50
C LEU A 68 -1.92 -2.10 7.45
N GLN A 69 -1.33 -3.27 7.23
CA GLN A 69 -0.12 -3.69 7.93
C GLN A 69 0.89 -4.29 6.96
N TRP A 70 2.16 -4.11 7.29
CA TRP A 70 3.25 -4.74 6.56
C TRP A 70 3.25 -6.24 6.81
N ARG A 71 3.03 -7.01 5.76
CA ARG A 71 3.18 -8.46 5.72
C ARG A 71 4.47 -8.79 4.98
N GLN A 72 5.22 -9.76 5.50
CA GLN A 72 6.50 -10.18 4.94
C GLN A 72 6.37 -11.58 4.36
N PHE A 73 6.99 -11.79 3.21
CA PHE A 73 7.00 -13.07 2.51
C PHE A 73 8.41 -13.35 2.01
N THR A 74 8.76 -14.63 1.95
CA THR A 74 10.01 -15.07 1.32
C THR A 74 9.78 -15.22 -0.17
N ASN A 75 10.60 -14.56 -0.99
CA ASN A 75 10.64 -14.76 -2.43
C ASN A 75 11.31 -16.11 -2.75
N ASP A 76 10.54 -17.08 -3.22
CA ASP A 76 11.00 -18.44 -3.56
C ASP A 76 10.91 -18.78 -5.06
N PHE A 77 10.52 -17.80 -5.90
CA PHE A 77 10.08 -18.09 -7.27
C PHE A 77 10.79 -17.28 -8.37
N ILE A 78 11.42 -16.15 -8.06
CA ILE A 78 12.23 -15.37 -9.02
C ILE A 78 13.58 -15.00 -8.38
N PRO A 79 14.70 -15.03 -9.13
CA PRO A 79 15.99 -14.59 -8.61
C PRO A 79 16.03 -13.10 -8.23
N PRO A 80 16.72 -12.71 -7.14
CA PRO A 80 17.37 -13.58 -6.16
C PRO A 80 16.36 -14.23 -5.19
N VAL A 81 16.51 -15.54 -5.03
CA VAL A 81 15.67 -16.36 -4.13
C VAL A 81 16.14 -16.20 -2.68
N GLY A 82 15.20 -16.16 -1.73
CA GLY A 82 15.44 -16.04 -0.30
C GLY A 82 15.20 -14.63 0.26
N ASP A 83 15.03 -13.63 -0.62
CA ASP A 83 14.77 -12.25 -0.23
C ASP A 83 13.42 -12.10 0.48
N GLN A 84 13.38 -11.20 1.45
CA GLN A 84 12.14 -10.83 2.14
C GLN A 84 11.47 -9.68 1.40
N ILE A 85 10.32 -9.97 0.80
CA ILE A 85 9.46 -8.98 0.16
C ILE A 85 8.35 -8.57 1.12
N LYS A 86 8.03 -7.29 1.15
CA LYS A 86 7.04 -6.72 2.05
C LYS A 86 5.90 -6.11 1.26
N PHE A 87 4.68 -6.39 1.70
CA PHE A 87 3.46 -5.84 1.11
C PHE A 87 2.60 -5.22 2.19
N LEU A 88 2.04 -4.06 1.87
CA LEU A 88 1.13 -3.34 2.74
C LEU A 88 -0.30 -3.79 2.42
N LEU A 89 -0.81 -4.72 3.23
CA LEU A 89 -2.07 -5.45 3.01
C LEU A 89 -3.09 -5.17 4.13
N PRO A 90 -4.40 -5.39 3.90
CA PRO A 90 -5.43 -5.15 4.91
C PRO A 90 -5.15 -5.85 6.24
N GLU A 91 -5.26 -5.10 7.33
CA GLU A 91 -4.95 -5.60 8.66
C GLU A 91 -5.88 -6.75 9.08
N LYS A 92 -7.15 -6.61 8.72
CA LYS A 92 -8.23 -7.56 9.04
C LYS A 92 -8.13 -8.91 8.32
N TRP A 93 -7.24 -9.05 7.33
CA TRP A 93 -7.12 -10.30 6.59
C TRP A 93 -6.55 -11.43 7.45
N ASN A 94 -7.18 -12.59 7.33
CA ASN A 94 -6.74 -13.83 7.93
C ASN A 94 -5.63 -14.48 7.09
N GLN A 95 -5.01 -15.54 7.62
CA GLN A 95 -3.88 -16.21 6.96
C GLN A 95 -4.26 -16.83 5.60
N SER A 96 -5.51 -17.29 5.44
CA SER A 96 -5.98 -17.86 4.17
C SER A 96 -6.04 -16.80 3.07
N GLU A 97 -6.66 -15.65 3.35
CA GLU A 97 -6.75 -14.52 2.42
C GLU A 97 -5.35 -14.02 2.01
N ILE A 98 -4.44 -13.92 2.98
CA ILE A 98 -3.05 -13.50 2.75
C ILE A 98 -2.31 -14.50 1.85
N SER A 99 -2.53 -15.80 2.06
CA SER A 99 -1.85 -16.85 1.30
C SER A 99 -2.39 -16.94 -0.13
N GLU A 100 -3.70 -16.80 -0.30
CA GLU A 100 -4.37 -16.74 -1.61
C GLU A 100 -3.88 -15.54 -2.42
N TRP A 101 -3.89 -14.34 -1.84
CA TRP A 101 -3.36 -13.14 -2.50
C TRP A 101 -1.90 -13.31 -2.93
N PHE A 102 -1.06 -13.91 -2.08
CA PHE A 102 0.35 -14.11 -2.41
C PHE A 102 0.55 -15.14 -3.53
N ALA A 103 -0.29 -16.17 -3.60
CA ALA A 103 -0.28 -17.14 -4.69
C ALA A 103 -0.63 -16.45 -6.03
N GLU A 104 -1.67 -15.62 -6.05
CA GLU A 104 -2.06 -14.84 -7.24
C GLU A 104 -0.94 -13.87 -7.66
N TYR A 105 -0.33 -13.17 -6.71
CA TYR A 105 0.80 -12.29 -6.97
C TYR A 105 1.98 -13.04 -7.61
N ARG A 106 2.31 -14.23 -7.10
CA ARG A 106 3.36 -15.09 -7.64
C ARG A 106 3.07 -15.48 -9.09
N GLU A 107 1.85 -15.92 -9.39
CA GLU A 107 1.46 -16.28 -10.76
C GLU A 107 1.56 -15.10 -11.72
N ALA A 108 1.01 -13.95 -11.32
CA ALA A 108 1.08 -12.73 -12.13
C ALA A 108 2.52 -12.28 -12.39
N ARG A 109 3.38 -12.38 -11.38
CA ARG A 109 4.79 -11.97 -11.50
C ARG A 109 5.59 -12.92 -12.40
N LEU A 110 5.35 -14.23 -12.34
CA LEU A 110 5.94 -15.20 -13.27
C LEU A 110 5.49 -14.93 -14.72
N ALA A 111 4.22 -14.61 -14.92
CA ALA A 111 3.71 -14.23 -16.24
C ALA A 111 4.41 -12.96 -16.78
N GLN A 112 4.66 -11.96 -15.92
CA GLN A 112 5.40 -10.75 -16.30
C GLN A 112 6.84 -11.03 -16.72
N GLU A 113 7.57 -11.91 -16.02
CA GLU A 113 8.93 -12.28 -16.44
C GLU A 113 8.93 -12.98 -17.80
N ASN A 114 7.98 -13.87 -18.08
CA ASN A 114 7.84 -14.51 -19.40
C ASN A 114 7.59 -13.48 -20.51
N VAL A 115 6.76 -12.45 -20.25
CA VAL A 115 6.52 -11.37 -21.23
C VAL A 115 7.81 -10.56 -21.46
N LYS A 116 8.53 -10.21 -20.40
CA LYS A 116 9.81 -9.49 -20.47
C LYS A 116 10.85 -10.26 -21.28
N GLU A 117 10.99 -11.57 -21.05
CA GLU A 117 11.89 -12.42 -21.83
C GLU A 117 11.52 -12.43 -23.32
N ARG A 118 10.24 -12.55 -23.64
CA ARG A 118 9.76 -12.49 -25.03
C ARG A 118 10.05 -11.14 -25.68
N ILE A 119 9.85 -10.02 -24.97
CA ILE A 119 10.18 -8.69 -25.49
C ILE A 119 11.68 -8.58 -25.78
N LEU A 120 12.53 -9.05 -24.87
CA LEU A 120 13.98 -9.01 -25.06
C LEU A 120 14.46 -9.90 -26.23
N GLN A 121 13.77 -11.03 -26.47
CA GLN A 121 14.11 -11.94 -27.57
C GLN A 121 13.61 -11.45 -28.93
N PHE A 122 12.41 -10.87 -29.00
CA PHE A 122 11.72 -10.62 -30.27
C PHE A 122 11.45 -9.14 -30.58
N GLY A 123 11.56 -8.23 -29.60
CA GLY A 123 11.28 -6.80 -29.73
C GLY A 123 12.38 -5.99 -30.41
N LYS A 124 12.95 -6.52 -31.50
CA LYS A 124 13.80 -5.74 -32.41
C LYS A 124 12.98 -4.81 -33.29
#